data_AF-A0A1A9FZI0-F1
#
_entry.id   AF-A0A1A9FZI0-F1
#
_cell.length_a   1.000
_cell.length_b   1.000
_cell.length_c   1.000
_cell.angle_alpha   90.00
_cell.angle_beta   90.00
_cell.angle_gamma   90.00
#
_symmetry.space_group_name_H-M   'P 1'
#
loop_
_entity.id
_entity.type
_entity.pdbx_description
1 polymer ?
#
loop_
_entity_poly.entity_id
_entity_poly.type
_entity_poly.pdbx_seq_one_letter_code
_entity_poly.pdbx_strand_id
1 'polypeptide(L)'
;MATYKKVSHRHIRKETDLVVTLIEGIGGPCAFITDPAQGRDTIPIPVEEALAGARQVIAGEPRPRDIVIVDEDDLWDERWGTLAPHPERNVR
;
A
#
# COMPACT_ATOMS: atom_id res chain seq x y z
N MET A 1 -2.47 -12.54 -11.07
CA MET A 1 -2.72 -11.71 -9.86
C MET A 1 -1.67 -10.62 -9.79
N ALA A 2 -1.99 -9.47 -9.18
CA ALA A 2 -1.02 -8.42 -8.93
C ALA A 2 -0.04 -8.83 -7.82
N THR A 3 1.19 -8.34 -7.90
CA THR A 3 2.20 -8.49 -6.85
C THR A 3 2.40 -7.15 -6.16
N TYR A 4 2.38 -7.17 -4.84
CA TYR A 4 2.56 -6.00 -3.99
C TYR A 4 3.80 -6.16 -3.12
N LYS A 5 4.45 -5.03 -2.79
CA LYS A 5 5.69 -5.04 -2.01
C LYS A 5 5.40 -4.69 -0.54
N LYS A 6 5.64 -5.59 0.40
CA LYS A 6 5.56 -5.33 1.85
C LYS A 6 6.78 -4.54 2.31
N VAL A 7 6.55 -3.45 3.03
CA VAL A 7 7.57 -2.65 3.72
C VAL A 7 7.10 -2.30 5.13
N SER A 8 8.04 -2.05 6.04
CA SER A 8 7.72 -1.38 7.30
C SER A 8 7.51 0.11 7.03
N HIS A 9 6.66 0.77 7.84
CA HIS A 9 6.44 2.22 7.74
C HIS A 9 7.76 3.04 7.79
N ARG A 10 8.80 2.53 8.47
CA ARG A 10 10.11 3.18 8.57
C ARG A 10 10.91 3.18 7.26
N HIS A 11 10.52 2.35 6.30
CA HIS A 11 11.20 2.20 5.01
C HIS A 11 10.42 2.86 3.84
N ILE A 12 9.40 3.66 4.16
CA ILE A 12 8.69 4.48 3.18
C ILE A 12 9.62 5.57 2.66
N ARG A 13 9.76 5.66 1.33
CA ARG A 13 10.48 6.71 0.62
C ARG A 13 9.46 7.69 0.04
N LYS A 14 9.57 8.97 0.42
CA LYS A 14 8.52 9.95 0.12
C LYS A 14 8.32 10.18 -1.38
N GLU A 15 9.41 10.14 -2.14
CA GLU A 15 9.42 10.51 -3.56
C GLU A 15 9.00 9.35 -4.48
N THR A 16 9.15 8.10 -4.02
CA THR A 16 9.00 6.93 -4.88
C THR A 16 7.85 6.03 -4.51
N ASP A 17 7.25 6.21 -3.33
CA ASP A 17 6.27 5.27 -2.81
C ASP A 17 4.88 5.88 -2.80
N LEU A 18 3.91 5.12 -3.28
CA LEU A 18 2.51 5.28 -2.93
C LEU A 18 2.19 4.19 -1.90
N VAL A 19 1.75 4.59 -0.73
CA VAL A 19 1.62 3.69 0.42
C VAL A 19 0.18 3.28 0.58
N VAL A 20 -0.06 1.98 0.74
CA VAL A 20 -1.34 1.43 1.18
C VAL A 20 -1.10 0.81 2.55
N THR A 21 -1.70 1.39 3.58
CA THR A 21 -1.56 0.90 4.95
C THR A 21 -2.80 0.10 5.32
N LEU A 22 -2.62 -1.16 5.72
CA LEU A 22 -3.69 -2.00 6.24
C LEU A 22 -3.92 -1.69 7.72
N ILE A 23 -5.19 -1.67 8.13
CA ILE A 23 -5.61 -1.51 9.52
C ILE A 23 -6.82 -2.39 9.80
N GLU A 24 -7.01 -2.77 11.07
CA GLU A 24 -8.22 -3.47 11.50
C GLU A 24 -9.39 -2.47 11.57
N GLY A 25 -10.46 -2.74 10.81
CA GLY A 25 -11.70 -1.98 10.82
C GLY A 25 -12.82 -2.72 11.54
N ILE A 26 -13.93 -2.02 11.79
CA ILE A 26 -15.11 -2.58 12.50
C ILE A 26 -15.71 -3.80 11.76
N GLY A 27 -15.59 -3.85 10.43
CA GLY A 27 -16.12 -4.93 9.58
C GLY A 27 -15.04 -5.85 9.01
N GLY A 28 -13.81 -5.79 9.53
CA GLY A 28 -12.64 -6.48 9.00
C GLY A 28 -11.59 -5.52 8.41
N PRO A 29 -10.58 -6.06 7.71
CA PRO A 29 -9.46 -5.28 7.22
C PRO A 29 -9.88 -4.11 6.33
N CYS A 30 -9.35 -2.94 6.63
CA CYS A 30 -9.48 -1.73 5.84
C CYS A 30 -8.09 -1.25 5.41
N ALA A 31 -8.06 -0.30 4.48
CA ALA A 31 -6.82 0.36 4.12
C ALA A 31 -7.06 1.84 3.83
N PHE A 32 -6.02 2.63 4.04
CA PHE A 32 -5.96 3.99 3.53
C PHE A 32 -4.71 4.16 2.66
N ILE A 33 -4.80 5.09 1.73
CA ILE A 33 -3.72 5.44 0.82
C ILE A 33 -3.06 6.70 1.36
N THR A 34 -1.74 6.64 1.51
CA THR A 34 -0.89 7.79 1.79
C THR A 34 -0.02 8.06 0.56
N ASP A 35 -0.08 9.29 0.07
CA ASP A 35 0.84 9.83 -0.92
C ASP A 35 1.77 10.87 -0.24
N PRO A 36 2.96 10.45 0.21
CA PRO A 36 3.88 11.36 0.88
C PRO A 36 4.43 12.45 -0.04
N ALA A 37 4.50 12.21 -1.36
CA ALA A 37 4.99 13.18 -2.33
C ALA A 37 4.01 14.35 -2.48
N GLN A 38 2.71 14.08 -2.32
CA GLN A 38 1.64 15.08 -2.39
C GLN A 38 1.15 15.55 -1.00
N GLY A 39 1.62 14.92 0.09
CA GLY A 39 1.14 15.20 1.44
C GLY A 39 -0.35 14.89 1.62
N ARG A 40 -0.83 13.83 0.95
CA ARG A 40 -2.26 13.48 0.89
C ARG A 40 -2.50 12.11 1.51
N ASP A 41 -3.52 12.06 2.37
CA ASP A 41 -4.04 10.81 2.92
C ASP A 41 -5.51 10.65 2.55
N THR A 42 -5.94 9.40 2.35
CA THR A 42 -7.36 9.06 2.24
C THR A 42 -7.92 8.67 3.60
N ILE A 43 -9.24 8.66 3.70
CA ILE A 43 -9.90 7.94 4.80
C ILE A 43 -9.75 6.42 4.61
N PRO A 44 -9.88 5.62 5.69
CA PRO A 44 -9.97 4.17 5.57
C PRO A 44 -11.16 3.75 4.70
N ILE A 45 -10.89 2.86 3.76
CA ILE A 45 -11.84 2.26 2.82
C ILE A 45 -11.54 0.75 2.71
N PRO A 46 -12.44 -0.05 2.10
CA PRO A 46 -12.16 -1.46 1.85
C PRO A 46 -10.83 -1.67 1.09
N VAL A 47 -10.10 -2.73 1.43
CA VAL A 47 -8.75 -2.97 0.88
C VAL A 47 -8.77 -3.05 -0.64
N GLU A 48 -9.77 -3.73 -1.22
CA GLU A 48 -9.93 -3.85 -2.67
C GLU A 48 -10.07 -2.48 -3.34
N GLU A 49 -10.81 -1.57 -2.72
CA GLU A 49 -11.00 -0.19 -3.21
C GLU A 49 -9.72 0.62 -3.09
N ALA A 50 -9.00 0.51 -1.96
CA ALA A 50 -7.71 1.17 -1.79
C ALA A 50 -6.68 0.69 -2.82
N LEU A 51 -6.62 -0.62 -3.08
CA LEU A 51 -5.71 -1.19 -4.08
C LEU A 51 -6.10 -0.79 -5.51
N ALA A 52 -7.40 -0.70 -5.82
CA ALA A 52 -7.88 -0.18 -7.10
C ALA A 52 -7.52 1.31 -7.27
N GLY A 53 -7.77 2.13 -6.26
CA GLY A 53 -7.41 3.55 -6.24
C GLY A 53 -5.91 3.77 -6.37
N ALA A 54 -5.09 3.01 -5.64
CA ALA A 54 -3.64 3.11 -5.71
C ALA A 54 -3.11 2.80 -7.12
N ARG A 55 -3.66 1.77 -7.77
CA ARG A 55 -3.32 1.45 -9.18
C ARG A 55 -3.71 2.56 -10.14
N GLN A 56 -4.87 3.18 -9.95
CA GLN A 56 -5.30 4.32 -10.77
C GLN A 56 -4.37 5.52 -10.59
N VAL A 57 -3.96 5.83 -9.36
CA VAL A 57 -3.00 6.91 -9.07
C VAL A 57 -1.69 6.65 -9.81
N ILE A 58 -1.08 5.47 -9.64
CA ILE A 58 0.19 5.16 -10.32
C ILE A 58 0.06 5.19 -11.84
N ALA A 59 -1.05 4.69 -12.41
CA ALA A 59 -1.26 4.69 -13.85
C ALA A 59 -1.33 6.12 -14.45
N GLY A 60 -1.68 7.12 -13.65
CA GLY A 60 -1.73 8.53 -14.05
C GLY A 60 -0.45 9.31 -13.80
N GLU A 61 0.55 8.74 -13.14
CA GLU A 61 1.77 9.46 -12.74
C GLU A 61 2.86 9.43 -13.83
N PRO A 62 3.50 10.57 -14.14
CA PRO A 62 4.55 10.64 -15.16
C PRO A 62 5.88 10.01 -14.69
N ARG A 63 6.06 9.79 -13.39
CA ARG A 63 7.25 9.16 -12.80
C ARG A 63 6.89 7.78 -12.26
N PRO A 64 7.73 6.75 -12.50
CA PRO A 64 7.50 5.42 -11.95
C PRO A 64 7.57 5.47 -10.42
N ARG A 65 6.50 5.03 -9.77
CA ARG A 65 6.38 4.89 -8.31
C ARG A 65 6.01 3.45 -7.99
N ASP A 66 6.37 3.01 -6.79
CA ASP A 66 6.01 1.71 -6.25
C ASP A 66 4.71 1.83 -5.44
N ILE A 67 3.78 0.88 -5.60
CA ILE A 67 2.74 0.65 -4.59
C ILE A 67 3.37 -0.23 -3.51
N VAL A 68 3.56 0.32 -2.33
CA VAL A 68 4.07 -0.42 -1.18
C VAL A 68 2.96 -0.62 -0.16
N ILE A 69 2.93 -1.80 0.43
CA ILE A 69 1.96 -2.18 1.45
C ILE A 69 2.65 -2.12 2.80
N VAL A 70 2.05 -1.39 3.72
CA VAL A 70 2.38 -1.45 5.14
C VAL A 70 1.32 -2.31 5.80
N ASP A 71 1.77 -3.43 6.35
CA ASP A 71 0.93 -4.44 6.97
C ASP A 71 1.62 -4.93 8.24
N GLU A 72 1.51 -4.13 9.29
CA GLU A 72 2.17 -4.37 10.58
C GLU A 72 1.35 -5.32 11.47
N ASP A 73 0.07 -5.55 11.12
CA ASP A 73 -0.88 -6.38 11.88
C ASP A 73 -1.22 -7.72 11.18
N ASP A 74 -0.53 -8.06 10.09
CA ASP A 74 -0.70 -9.29 9.30
C ASP A 74 -2.12 -9.51 8.77
N LEU A 75 -2.72 -8.45 8.25
CA LEU A 75 -4.10 -8.40 7.76
C LEU A 75 -4.23 -8.76 6.28
N TRP A 76 -3.12 -9.02 5.58
CA TRP A 76 -3.12 -9.32 4.15
C TRP A 76 -3.80 -10.65 3.83
N ASP A 77 -4.73 -10.63 2.86
CA ASP A 77 -5.36 -11.83 2.30
C ASP A 77 -4.86 -12.08 0.86
N GLU A 78 -4.52 -13.34 0.56
CA GLU A 78 -4.03 -13.77 -0.76
C GLU A 78 -5.00 -13.47 -1.90
N ARG A 79 -6.31 -13.32 -1.63
CA ARG A 79 -7.31 -12.93 -2.62
C ARG A 79 -7.03 -11.57 -3.26
N TRP A 80 -6.34 -10.67 -2.55
CA TRP A 80 -5.97 -9.35 -3.08
C TRP A 80 -4.76 -9.40 -4.01
N GLY A 81 -3.94 -10.43 -3.88
CA GLY A 81 -2.73 -10.64 -4.65
C GLY A 81 -1.62 -11.27 -3.82
N THR A 82 -0.44 -11.35 -4.43
CA THR A 82 0.74 -11.85 -3.73
C THR A 82 1.45 -10.70 -3.03
N LEU A 83 1.60 -10.79 -1.71
CA LEU A 83 2.39 -9.87 -0.93
C LEU A 83 3.81 -10.41 -0.78
N ALA A 84 4.76 -9.77 -1.43
CA ALA A 84 6.17 -10.15 -1.40
C ALA A 84 6.99 -9.12 -0.60
N PRO A 85 8.00 -9.52 0.17
CA PRO A 85 8.93 -8.58 0.79
C PRO A 85 9.57 -7.68 -0.27
N HIS A 86 9.67 -6.38 0.02
CA HIS A 86 10.35 -5.47 -0.88
C HIS A 86 11.84 -5.84 -0.99
N PRO A 87 12.41 -6.07 -2.20
CA PRO A 87 13.73 -6.66 -2.39
C PRO A 87 14.87 -5.87 -1.70
N GLU A 88 14.76 -4.55 -1.70
CA GLU A 88 15.77 -3.65 -1.10
C GLU A 88 15.47 -3.20 0.33
N ARG A 89 14.28 -3.52 0.87
CA ARG A 89 13.74 -2.87 2.07
C ARG A 89 13.12 -3.86 3.06
N ASN A 90 13.62 -5.10 3.01
CA ASN A 90 13.07 -6.26 3.72
C ASN A 90 12.66 -5.92 5.16
N VAL A 91 11.43 -6.29 5.48
CA VAL A 91 10.88 -6.32 6.83
C VAL A 91 11.55 -7.49 7.54
N ARG A 92 12.23 -7.23 8.66
CA ARG A 92 12.67 -8.27 9.60
C ARG A 92 11.66 -8.39 10.71
#